data_AF-A0ABD1TJJ0-F1
#
_entry.id   AF-A0ABD1TJJ0-F1
#
_cell.length_a   1.000
_cell.length_b   1.000
_cell.length_c   1.000
_cell.angle_alpha   90.00
_cell.angle_beta   90.00
_cell.angle_gamma   90.00
#
_symmetry.space_group_name_H-M   'P 1'
#
loop_
_entity.id
_entity.type
_entity.pdbx_description
1 polymer ?
#
loop_
_entity_poly.entity_id
_entity_poly.type
_entity_poly.pdbx_seq_one_letter_code
_entity_poly.pdbx_strand_id
1 'polypeptide(L)'
;MEPLHRDIDVARTCGVGPGMAFANSVLEKDPSLGVIGLVPCAVGGTNISEWRRGSVLYNQLIRRANAALQGGGVIRALLWYQGESDTAIHKDAELYKRRLVKFFDDVRSDLMSPILPVIQVALASGKGTL
;
A
#
# COMPACT_ATOMS: atom_id res chain seq x y z
N MET A 1 23.65 3.46 6.17
CA MET A 1 23.95 3.04 4.79
C MET A 1 23.87 1.53 4.81
N GLU A 2 22.74 0.96 4.38
CA GLU A 2 22.51 -0.48 4.11
C GLU A 2 21.00 -0.65 3.80
N PRO A 3 20.57 -1.31 2.70
CA PRO A 3 19.16 -1.39 2.36
C PRO A 3 18.50 -2.65 2.94
N LEU A 4 17.46 -2.45 3.76
CA LEU A 4 16.61 -3.45 4.42
C LEU A 4 15.62 -4.17 3.46
N HIS A 5 15.91 -4.27 2.16
CA HIS A 5 14.95 -4.73 1.14
C HIS A 5 15.51 -5.75 0.14
N ARG A 6 16.58 -6.47 0.48
CA ARG A 6 17.26 -7.33 -0.49
C ARG A 6 16.46 -8.54 -1.00
N ASP A 7 15.37 -8.93 -0.33
CA ASP A 7 14.71 -10.22 -0.61
C ASP A 7 13.24 -10.14 -1.07
N ILE A 8 12.76 -8.98 -1.54
CA ILE A 8 11.35 -8.84 -1.98
C ILE A 8 11.17 -8.39 -3.44
N ASP A 9 12.18 -7.80 -4.10
CA ASP A 9 12.00 -7.23 -5.44
C ASP A 9 13.24 -7.40 -6.35
N VAL A 10 13.29 -8.49 -7.12
CA VAL A 10 14.46 -8.86 -7.96
C VAL A 10 14.47 -8.20 -9.35
N ALA A 11 13.61 -7.21 -9.63
CA ALA A 11 13.51 -6.66 -10.99
C ALA A 11 13.39 -5.13 -11.12
N ARG A 12 13.20 -4.37 -10.03
CA ARG A 12 13.21 -2.91 -10.09
C ARG A 12 13.81 -2.32 -8.82
N THR A 13 14.67 -1.34 -9.00
CA THR A 13 15.35 -0.59 -7.94
C THR A 13 14.35 -0.15 -6.88
N CYS A 14 14.39 -0.77 -5.68
CA CYS A 14 13.67 -0.27 -4.50
C CYS A 14 14.23 1.12 -4.15
N GLY A 15 13.64 2.18 -4.69
CA GLY A 15 13.94 3.55 -4.30
C GLY A 15 13.57 3.81 -2.84
N VAL A 16 13.99 4.96 -2.31
CA VAL A 16 13.51 5.46 -1.01
C VAL A 16 12.01 5.76 -1.14
N GLY A 17 11.17 4.84 -0.66
CA GLY A 17 9.74 5.07 -0.53
C GLY A 17 9.41 5.97 0.67
N PRO A 18 8.20 6.57 0.72
CA PRO A 18 7.82 7.47 1.81
C PRO A 18 7.69 6.78 3.18
N GLY A 19 7.74 5.44 3.23
CA GLY A 19 7.47 4.66 4.45
C GLY A 19 8.41 4.98 5.61
N MET A 20 9.72 5.08 5.37
CA MET A 20 10.69 5.37 6.44
C MET A 20 10.57 6.81 6.97
N ALA A 21 10.43 7.78 6.07
CA ALA A 21 10.22 9.18 6.46
C ALA A 21 8.92 9.33 7.26
N PHE A 22 7.84 8.68 6.80
CA PHE A 22 6.57 8.66 7.52
C PHE A 22 6.71 8.04 8.92
N ALA A 23 7.30 6.85 9.05
CA ALA A 23 7.47 6.18 10.33
C ALA A 23 8.29 7.03 11.32
N ASN A 24 9.40 7.61 10.86
CA ASN A 24 10.23 8.47 11.68
C ASN A 24 9.48 9.72 12.13
N SER A 25 8.79 10.43 11.23
CA SER A 25 8.02 11.62 11.59
C SER A 25 6.83 11.32 12.52
N VAL A 26 6.24 10.12 12.44
CA VAL A 26 5.20 9.70 13.38
C VAL A 26 5.80 9.47 14.77
N LEU A 27 6.95 8.79 14.86
CA LEU A 27 7.65 8.57 16.13
C LEU A 27 8.18 9.84 16.77
N GLU A 28 8.67 10.78 15.96
CA GLU A 28 9.12 12.09 16.45
C GLU A 28 7.97 12.89 17.08
N LYS A 29 6.76 12.79 16.50
CA LYS A 29 5.58 13.49 17.00
C LYS A 29 4.94 12.79 18.20
N ASP A 30 5.00 11.47 18.24
CA ASP A 30 4.49 10.67 19.35
C ASP A 30 5.40 9.48 19.67
N PRO A 31 6.42 9.69 20.52
CA PRO A 31 7.33 8.62 20.94
C PRO A 31 6.64 7.51 21.75
N SER A 32 5.44 7.76 22.29
CA SER A 32 4.71 6.79 23.11
C SER A 32 4.17 5.61 22.28
N LEU A 33 4.12 5.76 20.95
CA LEU A 33 3.78 4.69 20.01
C LEU A 33 4.79 3.53 20.03
N GLY A 34 5.98 3.75 20.56
CA GLY A 34 7.00 2.71 20.72
C GLY A 34 7.63 2.29 19.40
N VAL A 35 7.51 1.02 19.04
CA VAL A 35 8.12 0.48 17.81
C VAL A 35 7.11 0.52 16.66
N ILE A 36 7.45 1.17 15.55
CA ILE A 36 6.67 1.12 14.31
C ILE A 36 7.21 0.05 13.38
N GLY A 37 6.36 -0.91 13.02
CA GLY A 37 6.62 -1.88 11.96
C GLY A 37 6.07 -1.40 10.61
N LEU A 38 6.88 -1.52 9.56
CA LEU A 38 6.47 -1.29 8.18
C LEU A 38 6.25 -2.62 7.46
N VAL A 39 5.12 -2.79 6.78
CA VAL A 39 4.79 -4.00 6.00
C VAL A 39 4.75 -3.66 4.51
N PRO A 40 5.89 -3.73 3.80
CA PRO A 40 5.94 -3.36 2.38
C PRO A 40 5.16 -4.38 1.54
N CYS A 41 4.23 -3.91 0.71
CA CYS A 41 3.46 -4.74 -0.21
C CYS A 41 3.41 -4.19 -1.63
N ALA A 42 3.97 -3.01 -1.90
CA ALA A 42 3.84 -2.34 -3.19
C ALA A 42 4.52 -3.12 -4.31
N VAL A 43 3.89 -3.13 -5.50
CA VAL A 43 4.46 -3.70 -6.73
C VAL A 43 4.27 -2.67 -7.84
N GLY A 44 5.40 -2.17 -8.38
CA GLY A 44 5.41 -1.06 -9.32
C GLY A 44 4.87 -1.42 -10.71
N GLY A 45 4.08 -0.52 -11.29
CA GLY A 45 3.51 -0.70 -12.64
C GLY A 45 2.26 -1.58 -12.69
N THR A 46 1.61 -1.81 -11.56
CA THR A 46 0.35 -2.56 -11.47
C THR A 46 -0.86 -1.64 -11.60
N ASN A 47 -1.97 -2.16 -12.12
CA ASN A 47 -3.28 -1.52 -12.23
C ASN A 47 -4.15 -1.88 -11.02
N ILE A 48 -5.11 -1.03 -10.61
CA ILE A 48 -5.99 -1.32 -9.47
C ILE A 48 -6.81 -2.63 -9.65
N SER A 49 -7.07 -3.04 -10.90
CA SER A 49 -7.75 -4.31 -11.19
C SER A 49 -6.94 -5.54 -10.78
N GLU A 50 -5.61 -5.44 -10.75
CA GLU A 50 -4.70 -6.48 -10.25
C GLU A 50 -4.72 -6.56 -8.72
N TRP A 51 -5.27 -5.56 -8.04
CA TRP A 51 -5.46 -5.49 -6.59
C TRP A 51 -6.85 -5.91 -6.12
N ARG A 52 -7.69 -6.45 -7.02
CA ARG A 52 -9.01 -6.97 -6.64
C ARG A 52 -8.89 -8.13 -5.65
N ARG A 53 -9.86 -8.23 -4.73
CA ARG A 53 -9.95 -9.37 -3.80
C ARG A 53 -9.84 -10.71 -4.52
N GLY A 54 -9.00 -11.60 -3.99
CA GLY A 54 -8.70 -12.91 -4.57
C GLY A 54 -7.60 -12.90 -5.64
N SER A 55 -7.09 -11.74 -6.06
CA SER A 55 -5.91 -11.68 -6.93
C SER A 55 -4.63 -12.07 -6.19
N VAL A 56 -3.56 -12.34 -6.94
CA VAL A 56 -2.25 -12.67 -6.37
C VAL A 56 -1.72 -11.55 -5.48
N LEU A 57 -1.74 -10.30 -5.97
CA LEU A 57 -1.22 -9.14 -5.22
C LEU A 57 -2.04 -8.85 -3.96
N TYR A 58 -3.36 -8.90 -4.07
CA TYR A 58 -4.24 -8.72 -2.92
C TYR A 58 -4.00 -9.79 -1.86
N ASN A 59 -3.94 -11.06 -2.26
CA ASN A 59 -3.72 -12.16 -1.34
C ASN A 59 -2.34 -12.08 -0.67
N GLN A 60 -1.32 -11.61 -1.38
CA GLN A 60 0.00 -11.37 -0.81
C GLN A 60 -0.04 -10.25 0.25
N LEU A 61 -0.75 -9.14 -0.02
CA LEU A 61 -0.95 -8.07 0.94
C LEU A 61 -1.62 -8.57 2.22
N ILE A 62 -2.74 -9.30 2.11
CA ILE A 62 -3.47 -9.83 3.27
C ILE A 62 -2.61 -10.83 4.05
N ARG A 63 -1.86 -11.70 3.36
CA ARG A 63 -0.94 -12.64 4.01
C ARG A 63 0.15 -11.93 4.80
N ARG A 64 0.79 -10.90 4.24
CA ARG A 64 1.84 -10.11 4.92
C ARG A 64 1.28 -9.33 6.11
N ALA A 65 0.10 -8.73 5.95
CA ALA A 65 -0.60 -8.04 7.03
C ALA A 65 -0.92 -8.99 8.19
N ASN A 66 -1.46 -10.18 7.91
CA ASN A 66 -1.74 -11.18 8.93
C ASN A 66 -0.47 -11.72 9.62
N ALA A 67 0.62 -11.90 8.87
CA ALA A 67 1.91 -12.29 9.46
C ALA A 67 2.44 -11.21 10.43
N ALA A 68 2.27 -9.93 10.12
CA ALA A 68 2.67 -8.84 11.01
C ALA A 68 1.84 -8.80 12.32
N LEU A 69 0.58 -9.24 12.28
CA LEU A 69 -0.28 -9.35 13.47
C LEU A 69 0.15 -10.52 14.39
N GLN A 70 0.77 -11.58 13.86
CA GLN A 70 1.25 -12.71 14.68
C GLN A 70 2.34 -12.30 15.68
N GLY A 71 3.05 -11.21 15.42
CA GLY A 71 4.03 -10.63 16.35
C GLY A 71 3.41 -9.84 17.52
N GLY A 72 2.07 -9.85 17.68
CA GLY A 72 1.36 -9.07 18.69
C GLY A 72 1.19 -7.58 18.34
N GLY A 73 1.57 -7.19 17.11
CA GLY A 73 1.38 -5.84 16.61
C GLY A 73 -0.07 -5.53 16.26
N VAL A 74 -0.37 -4.24 16.05
CA VAL A 74 -1.68 -3.76 15.60
C VAL A 74 -1.49 -2.97 14.31
N ILE A 75 -2.28 -3.30 13.28
CA ILE A 75 -2.29 -2.51 12.04
C ILE A 75 -2.98 -1.17 12.32
N ARG A 76 -2.21 -0.08 12.30
CA ARG A 76 -2.69 1.27 12.61
C ARG A 76 -3.20 2.06 11.41
N ALA A 77 -2.67 1.80 10.23
CA ALA A 77 -3.06 2.48 9.00
C ALA A 77 -2.62 1.69 7.76
N LEU A 78 -3.29 1.95 6.64
CA LEU A 78 -2.86 1.56 5.30
C LEU A 78 -2.35 2.82 4.58
N LEU A 79 -1.10 2.80 4.14
CA LEU A 79 -0.55 3.78 3.21
C LEU A 79 -0.75 3.27 1.78
N TRP A 80 -1.46 4.02 0.94
CA TRP A 80 -1.75 3.62 -0.43
C TRP A 80 -1.28 4.69 -1.43
N TYR A 81 -0.35 4.33 -2.28
CA TYR A 81 0.07 5.16 -3.41
C TYR A 81 0.14 4.30 -4.66
N GLN A 82 -0.84 4.50 -5.54
CA GLN A 82 -0.98 3.83 -6.83
C GLN A 82 -1.94 4.65 -7.70
N GLY A 83 -1.89 4.41 -9.00
CA GLY A 83 -2.87 4.85 -9.99
C GLY A 83 -2.24 5.24 -11.33
N GLU A 84 -0.92 5.35 -11.39
CA GLU A 84 -0.18 5.79 -12.58
C GLU A 84 -0.49 4.89 -13.78
N SER A 85 -0.54 3.58 -13.56
CA SER A 85 -0.86 2.59 -14.60
C SER A 85 -2.32 2.66 -15.08
N ASP A 86 -3.24 3.09 -14.22
CA ASP A 86 -4.66 3.22 -14.54
C ASP A 86 -4.96 4.41 -15.46
N THR A 87 -4.03 5.36 -15.58
CA THR A 87 -4.16 6.52 -16.48
C THR A 87 -3.92 6.21 -17.95
N ALA A 88 -3.37 5.03 -18.28
CA ALA A 88 -3.03 4.67 -19.65
C ALA A 88 -4.25 4.38 -20.54
N ILE A 89 -5.37 3.96 -19.94
CA ILE A 89 -6.60 3.60 -20.64
C ILE A 89 -7.76 4.39 -20.02
N HIS A 90 -8.47 5.18 -20.83
CA HIS A 90 -9.57 6.04 -20.37
C HIS A 90 -10.61 5.29 -19.52
N LYS A 91 -11.01 4.10 -19.97
CA LYS A 91 -11.96 3.24 -19.25
C LYS A 91 -11.46 2.83 -17.87
N ASP A 92 -10.16 2.58 -17.71
CA ASP A 92 -9.60 2.21 -16.40
C ASP A 92 -9.54 3.42 -15.47
N ALA A 93 -9.20 4.60 -16.00
CA ALA A 93 -9.26 5.86 -15.26
C ALA A 93 -10.68 6.17 -14.75
N GLU A 94 -11.71 6.02 -15.59
CA GLU A 94 -13.12 6.20 -15.20
C GLU A 94 -13.56 5.23 -14.10
N LEU A 95 -13.08 3.98 -14.16
CA LEU A 95 -13.43 2.94 -13.21
C LEU A 95 -12.59 2.98 -11.93
N TYR A 96 -11.50 3.76 -11.91
CA TYR A 96 -10.49 3.75 -10.87
C TYR A 96 -11.09 3.98 -9.48
N LYS A 97 -11.84 5.08 -9.30
CA LYS A 97 -12.46 5.45 -8.02
C LYS A 97 -13.30 4.31 -7.44
N ARG A 98 -14.14 3.69 -8.26
CA ARG A 98 -15.02 2.60 -7.82
C ARG A 98 -14.22 1.37 -7.41
N ARG A 99 -13.20 1.00 -8.19
CA ARG A 99 -12.33 -0.15 -7.89
C ARG A 99 -11.50 0.11 -6.63
N LEU A 100 -11.03 1.33 -6.44
CA LEU A 100 -10.24 1.74 -5.28
C LEU A 100 -11.05 1.70 -3.98
N VAL A 101 -12.28 2.24 -3.98
CA VAL A 101 -13.19 2.15 -2.83
C VAL A 101 -13.46 0.69 -2.48
N LYS A 102 -13.77 -0.13 -3.49
CA LYS A 102 -13.98 -1.57 -3.28
C LYS A 102 -12.74 -2.25 -2.68
N PHE A 103 -11.54 -1.91 -3.17
CA PHE A 103 -10.30 -2.43 -2.61
C PHE A 103 -10.14 -2.09 -1.13
N PHE A 104 -10.40 -0.83 -0.71
CA PHE A 104 -10.32 -0.44 0.69
C PHE A 104 -11.35 -1.16 1.56
N ASP A 105 -12.58 -1.32 1.08
CA ASP A 105 -13.63 -2.04 1.81
C ASP A 105 -13.28 -3.53 1.95
N ASP A 106 -12.78 -4.15 0.88
CA ASP A 106 -12.31 -5.53 0.90
C ASP A 106 -11.15 -5.69 1.92
N VAL A 107 -10.14 -4.81 1.91
CA VAL A 107 -9.03 -4.85 2.89
C VAL A 107 -9.53 -4.69 4.33
N ARG A 108 -10.42 -3.74 4.59
CA ARG A 108 -11.02 -3.54 5.93
C ARG A 108 -11.76 -4.78 6.40
N SER A 109 -12.52 -5.41 5.52
CA SER A 109 -13.24 -6.64 5.81
C SER A 109 -12.28 -7.79 6.13
N ASP A 110 -11.27 -8.03 5.28
CA ASP A 110 -10.36 -9.18 5.42
C ASP A 110 -9.36 -9.02 6.57
N LEU A 111 -9.10 -7.79 7.02
CA LEU A 111 -8.34 -7.49 8.24
C LEU A 111 -9.23 -7.31 9.49
N MET A 112 -10.55 -7.47 9.36
CA MET A 112 -11.53 -7.23 10.43
C MET A 112 -11.36 -5.86 11.11
N SER A 113 -11.00 -4.84 10.34
CA SER A 113 -10.72 -3.48 10.82
C SER A 113 -11.59 -2.47 10.07
N PRO A 114 -12.89 -2.33 10.42
CA PRO A 114 -13.85 -1.54 9.65
C PRO A 114 -13.53 -0.04 9.63
N ILE A 115 -12.82 0.45 10.64
CA ILE A 115 -12.40 1.85 10.76
C ILE A 115 -10.92 2.07 10.42
N LEU A 116 -10.26 1.10 9.76
CA LEU A 116 -8.85 1.21 9.40
C LEU A 116 -8.60 2.53 8.64
N PRO A 117 -7.74 3.41 9.19
CA PRO A 117 -7.33 4.61 8.48
C PRO A 117 -6.60 4.26 7.19
N VAL A 118 -7.01 4.90 6.10
CA VAL A 118 -6.35 4.78 4.80
C VAL A 118 -5.83 6.15 4.40
N ILE A 119 -4.52 6.27 4.23
CA ILE A 119 -3.86 7.47 3.75
C ILE A 119 -3.49 7.22 2.29
N GLN A 120 -4.30 7.79 1.39
CA GLN A 120 -4.07 7.68 -0.05
C GLN A 120 -3.31 8.90 -0.58
N VAL A 121 -2.42 8.67 -1.54
CA VAL A 121 -1.71 9.73 -2.26
C VAL A 121 -2.39 9.96 -3.61
N ALA A 122 -2.83 11.18 -3.87
CA ALA A 122 -3.28 11.59 -5.19
C ALA A 122 -2.08 11.66 -6.14
N LEU A 123 -2.21 11.12 -7.34
CA LEU A 123 -1.13 11.10 -8.32
C LEU A 123 -0.66 12.52 -8.65
N ALA A 124 0.65 12.75 -8.55
CA ALA A 124 1.28 13.98 -9.02
C ALA A 124 1.66 13.92 -10.52
N SER A 125 1.58 12.74 -11.14
CA SER A 125 1.89 12.51 -12.57
C SER A 125 1.16 11.27 -13.10
N GLY A 126 0.85 11.24 -14.39
CA GLY A 126 0.22 10.10 -15.08
C GLY A 126 1.01 9.70 -16.33
N LYS A 127 0.77 8.49 -16.85
CA LYS A 127 1.37 7.99 -18.11
C LYS A 127 0.56 8.35 -19.37
N GLY A 128 -0.63 8.92 -19.22
CA GLY A 128 -1.43 9.41 -20.34
C GLY A 128 -0.86 10.70 -20.91
N THR A 129 -0.74 10.78 -22.23
CA THR A 129 -0.65 12.07 -22.94
C THR A 129 -2.05 12.70 -22.92
N LEU A 130 -2.13 13.99 -22.56
CA LEU A 130 -3.36 14.78 -22.69
C LEU A 130 -3.90 14.74 -24.13
#